data_AF-A0A0L0FM17-F1
#
_entry.id   AF-A0A0L0FM17-F1
#
_cell.length_a   1.000
_cell.length_b   1.000
_cell.length_c   1.000
_cell.angle_alpha   90.00
_cell.angle_beta   90.00
_cell.angle_gamma   90.00
#
_symmetry.space_group_name_H-M   'P 1'
#
loop_
_entity.id
_entity.type
_entity.pdbx_description
1 polymer ?
#
loop_
_entity_poly.entity_id
_entity_poly.type
_entity_poly.pdbx_seq_one_letter_code
_entity_poly.pdbx_strand_id
1 'polypeptide(L)' 'KNEYFMKTDKLGLHLGLSDGFQGLWIDESLTKGASNQCDTYDNECLAGEENGQFSVASIEVYGVVG' A
#
# COMPACT_ATOMS: atom_id res chain seq x y z
N LYS A 1 0.72 -6.89 -15.59
CA LYS A 1 -0.65 -6.88 -15.02
C LYS A 1 -1.00 -8.24 -14.46
N ASN A 2 -1.23 -8.29 -13.15
CA ASN A 2 -1.63 -9.48 -12.38
C ASN A 2 -2.93 -9.17 -11.58
N GLU A 3 -3.45 -10.15 -10.85
CA GLU A 3 -4.66 -10.01 -10.02
C GLU A 3 -4.36 -10.03 -8.51
N TYR A 4 -3.17 -9.57 -8.11
CA TYR A 4 -2.73 -9.60 -6.72
C TYR A 4 -3.16 -8.30 -5.99
N PHE A 5 -4.44 -8.17 -5.71
CA PHE A 5 -5.01 -6.89 -5.26
C PHE A 5 -4.69 -6.52 -3.82
N MET A 6 -4.77 -7.47 -2.89
CA MET A 6 -4.63 -7.21 -1.45
C MET A 6 -4.02 -8.41 -0.73
N LYS A 7 -3.15 -8.14 0.23
CA LYS A 7 -2.64 -9.09 1.20
C LYS A 7 -2.54 -8.40 2.56
N THR A 8 -2.75 -9.15 3.63
CA THR A 8 -2.36 -8.74 4.97
C THR A 8 -1.57 -9.85 5.64
N ASP A 9 -0.60 -9.47 6.46
CA ASP A 9 0.11 -10.38 7.35
C ASP A 9 0.48 -9.65 8.66
N LYS A 10 1.33 -10.27 9.49
CA LYS A 10 1.74 -9.70 10.79
C LYS A 10 2.56 -8.42 10.66
N LEU A 11 3.05 -8.08 9.47
CA LEU A 11 3.87 -6.91 9.18
C LEU A 11 3.07 -5.79 8.52
N GLY A 12 1.77 -5.98 8.24
CA GLY A 12 0.90 -4.90 7.82
C GLY A 12 -0.13 -5.21 6.72
N LEU A 13 -0.59 -4.13 6.09
CA LEU A 13 -1.54 -4.12 4.99
C LEU A 13 -0.80 -3.84 3.68
N HIS A 14 -1.05 -4.65 2.66
CA HIS A 14 -0.46 -4.50 1.33
C HIS A 14 -1.56 -4.40 0.28
N LEU A 15 -1.42 -3.44 -0.63
CA LEU A 15 -2.37 -3.18 -1.73
C LEU A 15 -1.60 -3.06 -3.05
N GLY A 16 -2.10 -3.74 -4.08
CA GLY A 16 -1.50 -3.79 -5.42
C GLY A 16 -0.11 -4.42 -5.40
N LEU A 17 -0.01 -5.72 -5.60
CA LEU A 17 1.24 -6.46 -5.44
C LEU A 17 1.89 -6.77 -6.80
N SER A 18 3.22 -6.81 -6.82
CA SER A 18 4.03 -7.37 -7.91
C SER A 18 4.84 -8.54 -7.37
N ASP A 19 5.58 -9.23 -8.23
CA ASP A 19 6.55 -10.21 -7.77
C ASP A 19 7.70 -9.49 -7.03
N GLY A 20 7.57 -9.40 -5.70
CA GLY A 20 8.57 -8.82 -4.79
C GLY A 20 8.30 -7.38 -4.33
N PHE A 21 7.31 -6.68 -4.88
CA PHE A 21 6.99 -5.29 -4.52
C PHE A 21 5.50 -5.09 -4.22
N GLN A 22 5.20 -3.99 -3.54
CA GLN A 22 3.85 -3.55 -3.20
C GLN A 22 3.66 -2.08 -3.63
N GLY A 23 2.52 -1.79 -4.23
CA GLY A 23 2.15 -0.46 -4.66
C GLY A 23 1.86 0.45 -3.47
N LEU A 24 1.29 -0.13 -2.42
CA LEU A 24 1.11 0.51 -1.12
C LEU A 24 1.28 -0.53 0.00
N TRP A 25 2.08 -0.18 1.00
CA TRP A 25 2.18 -0.91 2.25
C TRP A 25 2.03 0.06 3.42
N ILE A 26 1.31 -0.38 4.45
CA ILE A 26 1.20 0.29 5.75
C ILE A 26 1.61 -0.73 6.80
N ASP A 27 2.49 -0.32 7.72
CA ASP A 27 3.02 -1.18 8.77
C ASP A 27 1.94 -1.63 9.78
N GLU A 28 2.27 -2.62 10.60
CA GLU A 28 1.38 -3.18 11.60
C GLU A 28 0.96 -2.18 12.69
N SER A 29 1.76 -1.11 12.87
CA SER A 29 1.49 -0.05 13.83
C SER A 29 0.59 1.05 13.27
N LEU A 30 0.30 1.03 11.96
CA LEU A 30 -0.45 2.06 11.24
C LEU A 30 0.20 3.45 11.31
N THR A 31 1.52 3.52 11.45
CA THR A 31 2.27 4.78 11.58
C THR A 31 3.23 5.04 10.43
N LYS A 32 3.61 4.01 9.67
CA LYS A 32 4.55 4.10 8.56
C LYS A 32 4.00 3.42 7.33
N GLY A 33 4.41 3.92 6.17
CA GLY A 33 4.07 3.29 4.92
C GLY A 33 5.13 3.49 3.84
N ALA A 34 4.94 2.76 2.76
CA ALA A 34 5.69 2.90 1.54
C ALA A 34 4.77 2.77 0.33
N SER A 35 5.05 3.52 -0.72
CA SER A 35 4.41 3.37 -2.03
C SER A 35 5.46 3.12 -3.11
N ASN A 36 5.09 2.33 -4.12
CA ASN A 36 5.90 2.06 -5.29
C ASN A 36 5.00 1.91 -6.52
N GLN A 37 5.61 1.82 -7.70
CA GLN A 37 4.93 1.28 -8.86
C GLN A 37 4.65 -0.23 -8.65
N CYS A 38 3.50 -0.71 -9.12
CA CYS A 38 3.19 -2.14 -9.11
C CYS A 38 2.52 -2.64 -10.39
N ASP A 39 2.68 -3.93 -10.68
CA ASP A 39 2.14 -4.60 -11.85
C ASP A 39 0.61 -4.69 -11.84
N THR A 40 -0.02 -4.78 -10.67
CA THR A 40 -1.50 -4.89 -10.55
C THR A 40 -2.18 -3.68 -11.16
N TYR A 41 -1.67 -2.47 -10.88
CA TYR A 41 -2.32 -1.22 -11.25
C TYR A 41 -1.57 -0.41 -12.30
N ASP A 42 -0.28 -0.68 -12.52
CA ASP A 42 0.61 0.12 -13.38
C ASP A 42 0.60 1.60 -12.96
N ASN A 43 0.66 1.84 -11.64
CA ASN A 43 0.62 3.16 -11.02
C ASN A 43 2.02 3.78 -10.91
N GLU A 44 2.09 5.09 -10.75
CA GLU A 44 3.31 5.76 -10.27
C GLU A 44 3.42 5.67 -8.74
N CYS A 45 4.62 5.93 -8.19
CA CYS A 45 4.78 6.06 -6.74
C CYS A 45 3.90 7.20 -6.21
N LEU A 46 3.06 6.90 -5.21
CA LEU A 46 2.09 7.86 -4.68
C LEU A 46 2.68 8.82 -3.64
N ALA A 47 3.82 8.45 -3.04
CA ALA A 47 4.52 9.25 -2.05
C ALA A 47 5.77 9.90 -2.67
N GLY A 48 5.93 11.21 -2.46
CA GLY A 48 6.95 12.03 -3.13
C GLY A 48 8.32 12.09 -2.43
N GLU A 49 8.53 11.41 -1.30
CA GLU A 49 9.82 11.40 -0.61
C GLU A 49 10.79 10.36 -1.20
N GLU A 50 12.09 10.54 -0.95
CA GLU A 50 13.15 9.60 -1.36
C GLU A 50 12.77 8.17 -0.93
N ASN A 51 12.61 7.28 -1.92
CA ASN A 51 12.24 5.86 -1.76
C ASN A 51 10.75 5.58 -1.44
N GLY A 52 9.85 6.53 -1.64
CA GLY A 52 8.40 6.32 -1.54
C GLY A 52 7.89 6.05 -0.12
N GLN A 53 8.72 6.27 0.90
CA GLN A 53 8.34 6.12 2.30
C GLN A 53 7.53 7.32 2.78
N PHE A 54 6.65 7.10 3.77
CA PHE A 54 5.89 8.17 4.40
C PHE A 54 5.49 7.82 5.83
N SER A 55 5.24 8.85 6.64
CA SER A 55 4.61 8.71 7.95
C SER A 55 3.10 8.91 7.82
N VAL A 56 2.33 8.09 8.53
CA VAL A 56 0.88 8.16 8.52
C VAL A 56 0.41 9.15 9.57
N ALA A 57 -0.25 10.23 9.13
CA ALA A 57 -0.88 11.18 10.04
C ALA A 57 -2.22 10.67 10.60
N SER A 58 -3.01 10.01 9.74
CA SER A 58 -4.32 9.43 10.08
C SER A 58 -4.72 8.38 9.04
N ILE A 59 -5.51 7.38 9.45
CA ILE A 59 -6.15 6.42 8.55
C ILE A 59 -7.67 6.48 8.77
N GLU A 60 -8.41 6.51 7.68
CA GLU A 60 -9.86 6.45 7.69
C GLU A 60 -10.31 5.28 6.80
N VAL A 61 -11.26 4.49 7.30
CA VAL A 61 -11.85 3.36 6.56
C VAL A 61 -13.36 3.57 6.51
N TYR A 62 -13.90 3.63 5.30
CA TYR A 62 -15.30 3.89 5.05
C TYR A 62 -16.01 2.62 4.59
N GLY A 63 -17.10 2.25 5.28
CA GLY A 63 -18.01 1.18 4.88
C GLY A 63 -19.28 1.74 4.25
N VAL A 64 -19.88 1.01 3.31
CA VAL A 64 -21.19 1.33 2.74
C VAL A 64 -22.22 0.37 3.33
N VAL A 65 -23.30 0.91 3.91
CA VAL A 65 -24.43 0.13 4.41
C VAL A 65 -25.59 0.29 3.44
N GLY A 66 -26.12 -0.83 2.95
CA GLY A 66 -27.30 -0.90 2.07
C GLY A 66 -28.57 -1.22 2.84
#